data_AF-A0A812W0I1-F1
#
_entry.id   AF-A0A812W0I1-F1
#
_cell.length_a   1.000
_cell.length_b   1.000
_cell.length_c   1.000
_cell.angle_alpha   90.00
_cell.angle_beta   90.00
_cell.angle_gamma   90.00
#
_symmetry.space_group_name_H-M   'P 1'
#
loop_
_entity.id
_entity.type
_entity.pdbx_description
1 polymer ?
#
loop_
_entity_poly.entity_id
_entity_poly.type
_entity_poly.pdbx_seq_one_letter_code
_entity_poly.pdbx_strand_id
1 'polypeptide(L)'
;MFNMTQREVTSEYPIPILPVHYFSFTQRDAPSNIWWRRFCTDPPKCQRHSMRWSHAHPTWTFWALPWIGKWLRRILRDETLPEAPHMGALRVADIPEDEDMLNVAAWEDKVTKQWCKFDNDRTEFEEMIRWEPGNANKCPSGTGCSNIMADARFYPKGAAKAHFTAHNAKDPVETKRWIDRIHERYKKGLYPPKIIIYQAVETWIVG
;
A
#
# COMPACT_ATOMS: atom_id res chain seq x y z
N MET A 1 11.64 -8.35 7.86
CA MET A 1 10.24 -7.96 8.17
C MET A 1 9.93 -8.21 9.64
N PHE A 2 10.00 -9.45 10.13
CA PHE A 2 9.63 -9.80 11.52
C PHE A 2 10.34 -8.99 12.62
N ASN A 3 11.65 -8.75 12.53
CA ASN A 3 12.38 -7.95 13.53
C ASN A 3 11.86 -6.50 13.63
N MET A 4 11.45 -5.89 12.51
CA MET A 4 10.87 -4.54 12.52
C MET A 4 9.47 -4.56 13.12
N THR A 5 8.64 -5.52 12.73
CA THR A 5 7.31 -5.72 13.31
C THR A 5 7.38 -5.91 14.83
N GLN A 6 8.35 -6.70 15.32
CA GLN A 6 8.56 -6.91 16.76
C GLN A 6 8.96 -5.64 17.51
N ARG A 7 9.76 -4.77 16.90
CA ARG A 7 10.21 -3.51 17.50
C ARG A 7 9.10 -2.45 17.53
N GLU A 8 8.28 -2.42 16.50
CA GLU A 8 7.35 -1.31 16.27
C GLU A 8 5.93 -1.58 16.78
N VAL A 9 5.51 -2.84 16.81
CA VAL A 9 4.19 -3.27 17.32
C VAL A 9 4.36 -3.78 18.74
N THR A 10 4.11 -2.90 19.69
CA THR A 10 4.34 -3.09 21.13
C THR A 10 3.06 -2.81 21.92
N SER A 11 3.11 -2.94 23.25
CA SER A 11 2.01 -2.51 24.12
C SER A 11 1.71 -1.00 24.00
N GLU A 12 2.72 -0.19 23.70
CA GLU A 12 2.58 1.27 23.51
C GLU A 12 2.06 1.64 22.13
N TYR A 13 2.28 0.78 21.13
CA TYR A 13 1.74 0.92 19.78
C TYR A 13 1.08 -0.39 19.31
N PRO A 14 -0.12 -0.73 19.83
CA PRO A 14 -0.76 -2.03 19.65
C PRO A 14 -1.56 -2.10 18.34
N ILE A 15 -0.97 -1.66 17.23
CA ILE A 15 -1.66 -1.53 15.94
C ILE A 15 -0.82 -2.22 14.86
N PRO A 16 -1.43 -3.01 13.95
CA PRO A 16 -0.70 -3.60 12.84
C PRO A 16 -0.02 -2.54 11.96
N ILE A 17 1.11 -2.90 11.38
CA ILE A 17 1.80 -2.06 10.40
C ILE A 17 1.42 -2.56 9.01
N LEU A 18 0.80 -1.69 8.24
CA LEU A 18 0.35 -1.95 6.88
C LEU A 18 1.39 -1.45 5.86
N PRO A 19 1.68 -2.19 4.78
CA PRO A 19 2.34 -1.65 3.59
C PRO A 19 1.49 -0.54 2.98
N VAL A 20 2.13 0.39 2.29
CA VAL A 20 1.43 1.50 1.65
C VAL A 20 1.34 1.26 0.15
N HIS A 21 0.24 1.67 -0.44
CA HIS A 21 0.20 1.81 -1.89
C HIS A 21 1.14 2.93 -2.32
N TYR A 22 1.71 2.81 -3.50
CA TYR A 22 2.42 3.93 -4.14
C TYR A 22 1.43 4.91 -4.78
N PHE A 23 0.42 5.32 -4.02
CA PHE A 23 -0.54 6.30 -4.47
C PHE A 23 -0.14 7.69 -4.00
N SER A 24 0.14 8.57 -4.95
CA SER A 24 0.08 10.02 -4.73
C SER A 24 -1.37 10.54 -4.75
N PHE A 25 -2.35 9.65 -4.86
CA PHE A 25 -3.75 9.99 -5.11
C PHE A 25 -4.37 10.76 -3.95
N THR A 26 -5.17 11.75 -4.34
CA THR A 26 -6.12 12.44 -3.49
C THR A 26 -7.54 12.03 -3.87
N GLN A 27 -8.55 12.49 -3.14
CA GLN A 27 -9.95 12.36 -3.55
C GLN A 27 -10.20 12.82 -5.00
N ARG A 28 -9.41 13.78 -5.50
CA ARG A 28 -9.51 14.27 -6.89
C ARG A 28 -9.07 13.21 -7.91
N ASP A 29 -8.09 12.40 -7.54
CA ASP A 29 -7.40 11.49 -8.45
C ASP A 29 -7.94 10.04 -8.35
N ALA A 30 -8.56 9.69 -7.23
CA ALA A 30 -9.28 8.43 -7.01
C ALA A 30 -10.72 8.67 -6.52
N PRO A 31 -11.59 9.33 -7.33
CA PRO A 31 -12.93 9.71 -6.91
C PRO A 31 -13.87 8.53 -6.61
N SER A 32 -13.51 7.33 -7.07
CA SER A 32 -14.21 6.07 -6.77
C SER A 32 -13.97 5.56 -5.36
N ASN A 33 -12.85 5.91 -4.72
CA ASN A 33 -12.61 5.55 -3.32
C ASN A 33 -13.31 6.59 -2.42
N ILE A 34 -14.57 6.27 -2.10
CA ILE A 34 -15.48 7.14 -1.34
C ILE A 34 -15.00 7.39 0.09
N TRP A 35 -14.16 6.51 0.65
CA TRP A 35 -13.65 6.59 2.01
C TRP A 35 -12.73 7.79 2.22
N TRP A 36 -12.07 8.26 1.16
CA TRP A 36 -11.30 9.50 1.18
C TRP A 36 -12.10 10.70 1.68
N ARG A 37 -13.38 10.81 1.29
CA ARG A 37 -14.25 11.94 1.65
C ARG A 37 -14.53 12.00 3.14
N ARG A 38 -14.52 10.85 3.82
CA ARG A 38 -14.76 10.74 5.26
C ARG A 38 -13.64 11.39 6.07
N PHE A 39 -12.40 11.30 5.59
CA PHE A 39 -11.19 11.69 6.33
C PHE A 39 -10.39 12.83 5.70
N CYS A 40 -10.71 13.24 4.47
CA CYS A 40 -10.19 14.44 3.84
C CYS A 40 -11.24 15.14 2.97
N THR A 41 -11.75 16.28 3.44
CA THR A 41 -12.81 17.05 2.78
C THR A 41 -12.30 18.32 2.09
N ASP A 42 -11.13 18.84 2.49
CA ASP A 42 -10.49 20.01 1.89
C ASP A 42 -9.00 19.74 1.60
N PRO A 43 -8.68 19.08 0.46
CA PRO A 43 -7.29 18.91 0.04
C PRO A 43 -6.64 20.28 -0.20
N PRO A 44 -5.41 20.55 0.28
CA PRO A 44 -4.44 19.61 0.85
C PRO A 44 -4.52 19.45 2.39
N LYS A 45 -5.38 20.20 3.08
CA LYS A 45 -5.48 20.26 4.55
C LYS A 45 -6.32 19.12 5.11
N CYS A 46 -5.87 17.89 4.85
CA CYS A 46 -6.51 16.67 5.33
C CYS A 46 -6.11 16.37 6.80
N GLN A 47 -6.59 17.15 7.77
CA GLN A 47 -6.15 17.01 9.18
C GLN A 47 -6.50 15.65 9.81
N ARG A 48 -7.53 14.95 9.30
CA ARG A 48 -7.93 13.61 9.77
C ARG A 48 -7.26 12.48 8.98
N HIS A 49 -6.42 12.80 8.01
CA HIS A 49 -5.68 11.84 7.20
C HIS A 49 -4.22 11.78 7.70
N SER A 50 -3.99 10.93 8.68
CA SER A 50 -2.68 10.76 9.33
C SER A 50 -1.73 9.83 8.57
N MET A 51 -2.23 9.08 7.58
CA MET A 51 -1.51 7.98 6.95
C MET A 51 -2.07 7.68 5.55
N ARG A 52 -1.22 7.26 4.59
CA ARG A 52 -1.59 6.88 3.21
C ARG A 52 -2.63 5.76 3.14
N TRP A 53 -3.18 5.54 1.94
CA TRP A 53 -3.84 4.28 1.64
C TRP A 53 -2.87 3.10 1.69
N SER A 54 -3.28 2.04 2.36
CA SER A 54 -2.48 0.88 2.71
C SER A 54 -3.04 -0.41 2.12
N HIS A 55 -2.17 -1.36 1.80
CA HIS A 55 -2.58 -2.69 1.35
C HIS A 55 -3.04 -3.55 2.53
N ALA A 56 -3.96 -4.50 2.29
CA ALA A 56 -4.44 -5.49 3.26
C ALA A 56 -3.42 -6.59 3.60
N HIS A 57 -2.15 -6.23 3.81
CA HIS A 57 -1.07 -7.15 4.17
C HIS A 57 -0.46 -6.81 5.54
N PRO A 58 -1.24 -6.82 6.63
CA PRO A 58 -0.78 -6.39 7.94
C PRO A 58 0.37 -7.26 8.46
N THR A 59 1.40 -6.62 8.99
CA THR A 59 2.39 -7.28 9.85
C THR A 59 2.15 -6.86 11.29
N TRP A 60 2.10 -7.82 12.20
CA TRP A 60 1.72 -7.56 13.59
C TRP A 60 2.37 -8.55 14.57
N THR A 61 2.39 -8.16 15.85
CA THR A 61 2.68 -9.03 16.99
C THR A 61 1.40 -9.21 17.83
N PHE A 62 1.41 -10.11 18.82
CA PHE A 62 0.25 -10.35 19.69
C PHE A 62 -0.31 -9.08 20.35
N TRP A 63 0.49 -8.02 20.50
CA TRP A 63 0.03 -6.71 20.98
C TRP A 63 -1.08 -6.08 20.13
N ALA A 64 -1.15 -6.39 18.84
CA ALA A 64 -2.20 -5.88 17.95
C ALA A 64 -3.53 -6.64 18.03
N LEU A 65 -3.57 -7.79 18.72
CA LEU A 65 -4.78 -8.62 18.81
C LEU A 65 -6.01 -7.86 19.36
N PRO A 66 -5.90 -6.98 20.38
CA PRO A 66 -7.04 -6.20 20.85
C PRO A 66 -7.60 -5.26 19.76
N TRP A 67 -6.72 -4.65 18.95
CA TRP A 67 -7.13 -3.78 17.86
C TRP A 67 -7.83 -4.57 16.74
N ILE A 68 -7.24 -5.70 16.34
CA ILE A 68 -7.82 -6.61 15.35
C ILE A 68 -9.19 -7.12 15.83
N GLY A 69 -9.27 -7.60 17.08
CA GLY A 69 -10.50 -8.10 17.68
C GLY A 69 -11.59 -7.03 17.80
N LYS A 70 -11.22 -5.77 18.10
CA LYS A 70 -12.15 -4.64 18.11
C LYS A 70 -12.82 -4.45 16.75
N TRP A 71 -12.06 -4.48 15.66
CA TRP A 71 -12.58 -4.24 14.31
C TRP A 71 -13.29 -5.45 13.74
N LEU A 72 -12.80 -6.67 13.98
CA LEU A 72 -13.53 -7.90 13.67
C LEU A 72 -14.90 -7.94 14.35
N ARG A 73 -14.96 -7.60 15.65
CA ARG A 73 -16.22 -7.53 16.38
C ARG A 73 -17.18 -6.49 15.78
N ARG A 74 -16.66 -5.32 15.40
CA ARG A 74 -17.44 -4.25 14.74
C ARG A 74 -18.10 -4.75 13.45
N ILE A 75 -17.37 -5.52 12.64
CA ILE A 75 -17.89 -6.13 11.42
C ILE A 75 -18.96 -7.18 11.76
N LEU A 76 -18.64 -8.12 12.65
CA LEU A 76 -19.54 -9.24 12.99
C LEU A 76 -20.84 -8.80 13.67
N ARG A 77 -20.83 -7.66 14.36
CA ARG A 77 -22.01 -7.06 15.00
C ARG A 77 -22.68 -5.98 14.15
N ASP A 78 -22.15 -5.71 12.96
CA ASP A 78 -22.58 -4.61 12.11
C ASP A 78 -22.71 -3.28 12.88
N GLU A 79 -21.68 -2.98 13.67
CA GLU A 79 -21.61 -1.71 14.42
C GLU A 79 -21.60 -0.53 13.43
N THR A 80 -22.11 0.62 13.84
CA THR A 80 -22.11 1.84 13.02
C THR A 80 -21.09 2.84 13.57
N LEU A 81 -20.22 3.34 12.70
CA LEU A 81 -19.32 4.44 13.00
C LEU A 81 -20.09 5.76 13.02
N PRO A 82 -19.74 6.70 13.93
CA PRO A 82 -20.44 7.98 14.05
C PRO A 82 -20.34 8.80 12.76
N GLU A 83 -21.17 9.82 12.63
CA GLU A 83 -21.15 10.73 11.49
C GLU A 83 -19.78 11.42 11.33
N ALA A 84 -19.41 11.69 10.08
CA ALA A 84 -18.21 12.42 9.71
C ALA A 84 -18.56 13.64 8.85
N PRO A 85 -17.70 14.66 8.74
CA PRO A 85 -17.97 15.77 7.83
C PRO A 85 -18.21 15.27 6.39
N HIS A 86 -19.34 15.68 5.80
CA HIS A 86 -19.75 15.30 4.43
C HIS A 86 -20.00 13.81 4.17
N MET A 87 -20.07 12.99 5.22
CA MET A 87 -20.52 11.60 5.17
C MET A 87 -21.37 11.27 6.39
N GLY A 88 -22.53 10.66 6.19
CA GLY A 88 -23.38 10.19 7.29
C GLY A 88 -22.71 9.14 8.17
N ALA A 89 -23.47 8.60 9.11
CA ALA A 89 -23.07 7.43 9.87
C ALA A 89 -22.74 6.27 8.90
N LEU A 90 -21.71 5.48 9.22
CA LEU A 90 -21.22 4.43 8.34
C LEU A 90 -21.38 3.08 9.04
N ARG A 91 -22.27 2.22 8.51
CA ARG A 91 -22.33 0.83 8.95
C ARG A 91 -21.04 0.13 8.55
N VAL A 92 -20.44 -0.60 9.47
CA VAL A 92 -19.16 -1.25 9.22
C VAL A 92 -19.30 -2.36 8.17
N ALA A 93 -20.46 -3.02 8.07
CA ALA A 93 -20.70 -4.02 7.02
C ALA A 93 -20.83 -3.41 5.60
N ASP A 94 -21.01 -2.10 5.47
CA ASP A 94 -21.08 -1.42 4.17
C ASP A 94 -19.69 -1.07 3.61
N ILE A 95 -18.62 -1.35 4.37
CA ILE A 95 -17.22 -1.19 3.91
C ILE A 95 -16.83 -2.46 3.14
N PRO A 96 -16.61 -2.40 1.82
CA PRO A 96 -16.29 -3.57 1.01
C PRO A 96 -14.81 -3.92 1.15
N GLU A 97 -14.47 -5.20 1.03
CA GLU A 97 -13.08 -5.69 1.09
C GLU A 97 -12.39 -5.45 2.46
N ASP A 98 -11.39 -6.27 2.74
CA ASP A 98 -10.57 -6.16 3.95
C ASP A 98 -9.62 -4.96 3.91
N GLU A 99 -9.18 -4.55 2.71
CA GLU A 99 -8.33 -3.38 2.52
C GLU A 99 -9.01 -2.07 2.92
N ASP A 100 -10.22 -1.80 2.41
CA ASP A 100 -10.94 -0.57 2.79
C ASP A 100 -11.20 -0.58 4.29
N MET A 101 -11.58 -1.73 4.85
CA MET A 101 -11.83 -1.87 6.28
C MET A 101 -10.58 -1.56 7.11
N LEU A 102 -9.42 -2.09 6.74
CA LEU A 102 -8.18 -1.81 7.47
C LEU A 102 -7.77 -0.33 7.40
N ASN A 103 -8.00 0.33 6.26
CA ASN A 103 -7.72 1.77 6.11
C ASN A 103 -8.70 2.63 6.93
N VAL A 104 -10.00 2.37 6.83
CA VAL A 104 -11.01 3.06 7.64
C VAL A 104 -10.74 2.86 9.13
N ALA A 105 -10.43 1.63 9.54
CA ALA A 105 -10.08 1.30 10.92
C ALA A 105 -8.89 2.11 11.43
N ALA A 106 -7.84 2.18 10.63
CA ALA A 106 -6.61 2.87 10.98
C ALA A 106 -6.82 4.39 11.03
N TRP A 107 -7.63 4.97 10.14
CA TRP A 107 -7.96 6.39 10.19
C TRP A 107 -8.87 6.76 11.37
N GLU A 108 -9.88 5.95 11.69
CA GLU A 108 -10.74 6.18 12.87
C GLU A 108 -9.92 6.14 14.17
N ASP A 109 -8.94 5.24 14.25
CA ASP A 109 -8.03 5.12 15.40
C ASP A 109 -6.79 6.03 15.30
N LYS A 110 -6.76 6.97 14.33
CA LYS A 110 -5.71 7.98 14.15
C LYS A 110 -4.29 7.41 14.09
N VAL A 111 -4.15 6.25 13.44
CA VAL A 111 -2.89 5.55 13.25
C VAL A 111 -1.93 6.43 12.46
N THR A 112 -0.67 6.50 12.90
CA THR A 112 0.36 7.38 12.31
C THR A 112 1.56 6.65 11.73
N LYS A 113 1.82 5.40 12.15
CA LYS A 113 2.90 4.58 11.61
C LYS A 113 2.40 3.77 10.41
N GLN A 114 3.23 3.75 9.37
CA GLN A 114 3.06 2.92 8.18
C GLN A 114 4.39 2.32 7.77
N TRP A 115 4.35 1.23 7.01
CA TRP A 115 5.57 0.70 6.44
C TRP A 115 6.03 1.57 5.26
N CYS A 116 7.33 1.79 5.14
CA CYS A 116 7.94 2.34 3.92
C CYS A 116 8.06 1.29 2.79
N LYS A 117 7.43 0.12 2.92
CA LYS A 117 7.28 -0.83 1.82
C LYS A 117 6.12 -0.37 0.95
N PHE A 118 6.41 -0.26 -0.35
CA PHE A 118 5.42 0.08 -1.36
C PHE A 118 4.98 -1.20 -2.05
N ASP A 119 3.73 -1.56 -1.82
CA ASP A 119 3.08 -2.61 -2.58
C ASP A 119 2.45 -1.92 -3.80
N ASN A 120 2.78 -2.43 -4.98
CA ASN A 120 2.22 -1.95 -6.23
C ASN A 120 1.18 -2.97 -6.68
N ASP A 121 0.10 -2.48 -7.28
CA ASP A 121 -0.78 -3.36 -8.02
C ASP A 121 -0.08 -3.91 -9.28
N ARG A 122 -0.75 -4.83 -9.98
CA ARG A 122 -0.23 -5.42 -11.21
C ARG A 122 0.15 -4.34 -12.23
N THR A 123 -0.75 -3.39 -12.50
CA THR A 123 -0.57 -2.37 -13.53
C THR A 123 0.62 -1.47 -13.22
N GLU A 124 0.76 -1.00 -11.99
CA GLU A 124 1.89 -0.21 -11.52
C GLU A 124 3.21 -1.00 -11.60
N PHE A 125 3.18 -2.30 -11.29
CA PHE A 125 4.33 -3.17 -11.45
C PHE A 125 4.72 -3.36 -12.93
N GLU A 126 3.74 -3.51 -13.84
CA GLU A 126 4.01 -3.60 -15.27
C GLU A 126 4.66 -2.31 -15.80
N GLU A 127 4.13 -1.15 -15.42
CA GLU A 127 4.64 0.16 -15.82
C GLU A 127 6.06 0.40 -15.29
N MET A 128 6.35 0.00 -14.05
CA MET A 128 7.71 0.04 -13.51
C MET A 128 8.66 -0.83 -14.33
N ILE A 129 8.27 -2.04 -14.74
CA ILE A 129 9.10 -2.90 -15.58
C ILE A 129 9.28 -2.30 -16.98
N ARG A 130 8.28 -1.58 -17.49
CA ARG A 130 8.34 -0.89 -18.80
C ARG A 130 9.13 0.41 -18.76
N TRP A 131 9.48 0.92 -17.58
CA TRP A 131 10.23 2.16 -17.42
C TRP A 131 11.53 2.17 -18.24
N GLU A 132 11.76 3.25 -19.00
CA GLU A 132 12.99 3.47 -19.76
C GLU A 132 13.64 4.81 -19.38
N PRO A 133 14.99 4.87 -19.31
CA PRO A 133 15.71 6.12 -19.11
C PRO A 133 15.32 7.16 -20.17
N GLY A 134 14.81 8.33 -19.76
CA GLY A 134 14.39 9.42 -20.66
C GLY A 134 12.88 9.50 -20.95
N ASN A 135 12.10 8.47 -20.62
CA ASN A 135 10.63 8.45 -20.73
C ASN A 135 9.92 8.39 -19.36
N ALA A 136 10.65 8.66 -18.28
CA ALA A 136 10.28 8.42 -16.88
C ALA A 136 8.93 9.01 -16.38
N ASN A 137 8.29 9.87 -17.18
CA ASN A 137 7.04 10.55 -16.84
C ASN A 137 5.89 10.30 -17.85
N LYS A 138 6.09 9.43 -18.86
CA LYS A 138 5.07 9.18 -19.89
C LYS A 138 4.53 7.77 -19.78
N CYS A 139 3.23 7.71 -19.61
CA CYS A 139 2.52 6.47 -19.38
C CYS A 139 1.56 6.23 -20.54
N PRO A 140 1.68 5.11 -21.26
CA PRO A 140 0.90 4.89 -22.47
C PRO A 140 -0.62 4.78 -22.22
N SER A 141 -1.04 4.37 -21.02
CA SER A 141 -2.42 3.99 -20.70
C SER A 141 -3.27 5.06 -20.00
N GLY A 142 -2.68 6.17 -19.53
CA GLY A 142 -3.42 7.28 -18.91
C GLY A 142 -4.09 7.01 -17.54
N THR A 143 -4.12 5.77 -17.06
CA THR A 143 -4.63 5.36 -15.75
C THR A 143 -3.53 4.69 -14.92
N GLY A 144 -3.44 5.03 -13.63
CA GLY A 144 -2.58 4.31 -12.67
C GLY A 144 -1.09 4.59 -12.75
N CYS A 145 -0.67 5.58 -13.53
CA CYS A 145 0.76 5.78 -13.72
C CYS A 145 1.37 6.70 -12.66
N SER A 146 1.80 6.05 -11.60
CA SER A 146 2.56 6.67 -10.55
C SER A 146 4.01 6.79 -11.06
N ASN A 147 4.38 7.98 -11.56
CA ASN A 147 5.78 8.30 -11.87
C ASN A 147 6.62 7.75 -10.72
N ILE A 148 7.45 6.76 -11.00
CA ILE A 148 8.12 5.98 -9.96
C ILE A 148 9.10 6.84 -9.13
N MET A 149 9.34 8.08 -9.58
CA MET A 149 10.11 9.12 -8.93
C MET A 149 9.27 10.27 -8.37
N ALA A 150 7.98 10.42 -8.73
CA ALA A 150 7.13 11.50 -8.22
C ALA A 150 6.08 10.98 -7.23
N ASP A 151 6.24 11.39 -5.99
CA ASP A 151 5.23 11.37 -4.96
C ASP A 151 5.18 12.77 -4.36
N ALA A 152 4.54 13.71 -5.06
CA ALA A 152 4.56 15.13 -4.71
C ALA A 152 4.00 15.42 -3.30
N ARG A 153 3.20 14.51 -2.74
CA ARG A 153 2.53 14.69 -1.45
C ARG A 153 3.43 14.33 -0.26
N PHE A 154 4.11 13.19 -0.35
CA PHE A 154 4.84 12.65 0.79
C PHE A 154 6.35 12.53 0.53
N TYR A 155 6.78 12.41 -0.73
CA TYR A 155 8.19 12.43 -1.12
C TYR A 155 8.39 13.36 -2.33
N PRO A 156 8.21 14.69 -2.16
CA PRO A 156 8.28 15.66 -3.27
C PRO A 156 9.65 15.73 -3.96
N LYS A 157 10.68 15.16 -3.33
CA LYS A 157 12.04 15.03 -3.86
C LYS A 157 12.36 13.62 -4.37
N GLY A 158 11.35 12.76 -4.47
CA GLY A 158 11.44 11.35 -4.83
C GLY A 158 11.55 10.40 -3.63
N ALA A 159 10.93 9.24 -3.75
CA ALA A 159 10.99 8.17 -2.76
C ALA A 159 12.12 7.19 -3.10
N ALA A 160 12.96 6.85 -2.12
CA ALA A 160 13.83 5.68 -2.24
C ALA A 160 12.96 4.42 -2.08
N LYS A 161 12.47 3.87 -3.19
CA LYS A 161 11.60 2.69 -3.15
C LYS A 161 12.43 1.45 -2.81
N ALA A 162 12.34 1.00 -1.56
CA ALA A 162 12.95 -0.24 -1.10
C ALA A 162 11.84 -1.27 -0.81
N HIS A 163 11.94 -2.41 -1.50
CA HIS A 163 11.05 -3.59 -1.48
C HIS A 163 9.81 -3.47 -2.38
N PHE A 164 9.87 -4.15 -3.52
CA PHE A 164 8.77 -4.35 -4.45
C PHE A 164 8.18 -5.74 -4.22
N THR A 165 6.87 -5.83 -4.04
CA THR A 165 6.13 -7.09 -4.15
C THR A 165 4.95 -6.89 -5.06
N ALA A 166 4.74 -7.81 -6.01
CA ALA A 166 3.58 -7.80 -6.89
C ALA A 166 2.35 -8.28 -6.10
N HIS A 167 1.45 -7.37 -5.77
CA HIS A 167 0.15 -7.71 -5.20
C HIS A 167 -0.61 -8.62 -6.18
N ASN A 168 -1.23 -9.69 -5.68
CA ASN A 168 -2.03 -10.64 -6.47
C ASN A 168 -1.27 -11.48 -7.52
N ALA A 169 0.05 -11.71 -7.36
CA ALA A 169 0.82 -12.66 -8.17
C ALA A 169 0.48 -14.13 -7.82
N LYS A 170 -0.72 -14.58 -8.20
CA LYS A 170 -1.25 -15.91 -7.89
C LYS A 170 -1.10 -16.91 -9.05
N ASP A 171 -0.83 -16.41 -10.26
CA ASP A 171 -0.61 -17.25 -11.45
C ASP A 171 0.89 -17.54 -11.60
N PRO A 172 1.34 -18.81 -11.49
CA PRO A 172 2.75 -19.17 -11.61
C PRO A 172 3.31 -18.94 -13.02
N VAL A 173 2.50 -19.08 -14.07
CA VAL A 173 2.92 -18.81 -15.46
C VAL A 173 3.15 -17.32 -15.66
N GLU A 174 2.23 -16.50 -15.17
CA GLU A 174 2.39 -15.05 -15.18
C GLU A 174 3.60 -14.61 -14.35
N THR A 175 3.74 -15.16 -13.14
CA THR A 175 4.87 -14.88 -12.25
C THR A 175 6.20 -15.21 -12.91
N LYS A 176 6.31 -16.37 -13.56
CA LYS A 176 7.51 -16.76 -14.32
C LYS A 176 7.83 -15.77 -15.44
N ARG A 177 6.83 -15.35 -16.23
CA ARG A 177 7.02 -14.34 -17.29
C ARG A 177 7.59 -13.04 -16.74
N TRP A 178 7.11 -12.60 -15.56
CA TRP A 178 7.64 -11.41 -14.90
C TRP A 178 9.07 -11.58 -14.42
N ILE A 179 9.40 -12.72 -13.80
CA ILE A 179 10.77 -13.04 -13.36
C ILE A 179 11.72 -13.05 -14.55
N ASP A 180 11.35 -13.71 -15.66
CA ASP A 180 12.16 -13.79 -16.87
C ASP A 180 12.40 -12.41 -17.46
N ARG A 181 11.36 -11.56 -17.52
CA ARG A 181 11.45 -10.18 -18.01
C ARG A 181 12.34 -9.30 -17.14
N ILE A 182 12.26 -9.44 -15.82
CA ILE A 182 13.13 -8.74 -14.88
C ILE A 182 14.59 -9.16 -15.13
N HIS A 183 14.85 -10.46 -15.27
CA HIS A 183 16.19 -10.97 -15.53
C HIS A 183 16.78 -10.46 -16.84
N GLU A 184 15.97 -10.45 -17.91
CA GLU A 184 16.38 -9.96 -19.21
C GLU A 184 16.76 -8.47 -19.18
N ARG A 185 15.92 -7.64 -18.55
CA ARG A 185 16.19 -6.19 -18.42
C ARG A 185 17.40 -5.90 -17.55
N TYR A 186 17.61 -6.67 -16.49
CA TYR A 186 18.80 -6.58 -15.65
C TYR A 186 20.07 -6.88 -16.45
N LYS A 187 20.10 -7.98 -17.21
CA LYS A 187 21.22 -8.32 -18.10
C LYS A 187 21.52 -7.24 -19.13
N LYS A 188 20.49 -6.53 -19.61
CA LYS A 188 20.61 -5.43 -20.58
C LYS A 188 21.00 -4.09 -19.94
N GLY A 189 21.16 -4.01 -18.62
CA GLY A 189 21.50 -2.76 -17.92
C GLY A 189 20.39 -1.70 -17.96
N LEU A 190 19.14 -2.13 -18.13
CA LEU A 190 17.99 -1.21 -18.31
C LEU A 190 17.37 -0.74 -16.99
N TYR A 191 17.80 -1.30 -15.85
CA TYR A 191 17.37 -0.83 -14.54
C TYR A 191 18.26 0.32 -14.05
N PRO A 192 17.69 1.31 -13.33
CA PRO A 192 18.48 2.33 -12.66
C PRO A 192 19.52 1.69 -11.73
N PRO A 193 20.73 2.26 -11.62
CA PRO A 193 21.80 1.74 -10.77
C PRO A 193 21.46 1.69 -9.27
N LYS A 194 20.31 2.27 -8.87
CA LYS A 194 19.83 2.35 -7.48
C LYS A 194 18.68 1.38 -7.17
N ILE A 195 18.21 0.58 -8.13
CA ILE A 195 17.19 -0.45 -7.85
C ILE A 195 17.90 -1.72 -7.40
N ILE A 196 17.62 -2.14 -6.17
CA ILE A 196 18.03 -3.45 -5.64
C ILE A 196 16.90 -4.45 -5.97
N ILE A 197 17.20 -5.44 -6.82
CA ILE A 197 16.26 -6.49 -7.18
C ILE A 197 16.59 -7.73 -6.33
N TYR A 198 15.70 -8.07 -5.40
CA TYR A 198 15.74 -9.34 -4.70
C TYR A 198 14.96 -10.37 -5.49
N GLN A 199 15.65 -11.25 -6.21
CA GLN A 199 15.03 -12.48 -6.71
C GLN A 199 15.04 -13.52 -5.57
N ALA A 200 13.86 -13.84 -5.06
CA ALA A 200 13.69 -15.07 -4.27
C ALA A 200 13.65 -16.25 -5.25
N VAL A 201 14.81 -16.58 -5.84
CA VAL A 201 14.96 -17.85 -6.57
C VAL A 201 15.57 -18.81 -5.57
N GLU A 202 14.77 -19.81 -5.23
CA GLU A 202 15.11 -21.06 -4.55
C GLU A 202 16.61 -21.44 -4.56
N THR A 203 17.32 -21.12 -3.48
CA THR A 203 18.41 -21.96 -3.00
C THR A 203 17.80 -23.09 -2.19
N TRP A 204 17.39 -24.17 -2.85
CA TRP A 204 17.32 -25.49 -2.21
C TRP A 204 18.76 -26.00 -2.07
N ILE A 205 19.43 -25.66 -0.96
CA ILE A 205 20.54 -26.46 -0.47
C ILE A 205 19.87 -27.64 0.25
N VAL A 206 19.71 -28.75 -0.47
CA VAL A 206 19.54 -30.07 0.15
C VAL A 206 20.94 -30.46 0.62
N GLY A 207 21.09 -30.64 1.93
CA GLY A 207 22.27 -31.28 2.51
C GLY A 207 22.31 -32.77 2.23
#